data_AF-A0A1M6HV42-F1
#
_entry.id   AF-A0A1M6HV42-F1
#
_cell.length_a   1.000
_cell.length_b   1.000
_cell.length_c   1.000
_cell.angle_alpha   90.00
_cell.angle_beta   90.00
_cell.angle_gamma   90.00
#
_symmetry.space_group_name_H-M   'P 1'
#
loop_
_entity.id
_entity.type
_entity.pdbx_description
1 polymer ?
#
loop_
_entity_poly.entity_id
_entity_poly.type
_entity_poly.pdbx_seq_one_letter_code
_entity_poly.pdbx_strand_id
1 'polypeptide(L)'
;MKKLLSIPKTLLLTGVLLMTPIAEAGNYLHTISSKPNITAVYQEFEAQNQTGNMYSAFQFNGGYLGFTAEGYINFSIWDSTGSAASLVEGPDSRLGGTHQSFGNEGTGYKTQLHYGWQTNVRYKLFVSVEHSGNDTIYRGWVGRVGSLDWYKCGAIRKANVTKYVGSTTFFLELFNGGSAERDLAHTSGCSVAWLKNNDGWTSGDSLKWTANDPDTLHKSTISQDSRFVYLSTQRGNVDNKTVPYFYDFMVKSPALEPSNPAVNSTTFTFEHNSTGKAITDDEPGLFMSSAKQAGHAWKLINHSNSSNVHFDNVYFSGDRLHATPTGDLVNIADNIWSGPNTQWQLVPVNNYGWYYIIHQSSGMKLHYNGGDLNLVEPKWNGPNVQWTLRN
;
A
#
# COMPACT_ATOMS: atom_id res chain seq x y z
N MET A 1 -21.51 45.34 28.65
CA MET A 1 -20.46 44.32 28.88
C MET A 1 -20.86 43.00 28.21
N LYS A 2 -20.27 42.67 27.06
CA LYS A 2 -20.35 41.31 26.46
C LYS A 2 -18.93 40.75 26.44
N LYS A 3 -18.67 39.72 27.23
CA LYS A 3 -17.41 38.96 27.22
C LYS A 3 -17.41 38.07 25.97
N LEU A 4 -16.51 38.35 25.02
CA LEU A 4 -16.14 37.35 24.01
C LEU A 4 -15.23 36.32 24.69
N LEU A 5 -15.65 35.06 24.69
CA LEU A 5 -14.79 33.93 25.01
C LEU A 5 -13.73 33.77 23.92
N SER A 6 -12.46 33.80 24.31
CA SER A 6 -11.34 33.40 23.49
C SER A 6 -11.30 31.88 23.35
N ILE A 7 -11.39 31.37 22.12
CA ILE A 7 -11.10 29.98 21.79
C ILE A 7 -9.56 29.83 21.72
N PRO A 8 -8.95 28.78 22.32
CA PRO A 8 -7.50 28.62 22.25
C PRO A 8 -7.08 28.21 20.83
N LYS A 9 -6.06 28.88 20.29
CA LYS A 9 -5.37 28.48 19.06
C LYS A 9 -4.76 27.10 19.27
N THR A 10 -5.31 26.10 18.58
CA THR A 10 -4.72 24.77 18.48
C THR A 10 -3.34 24.87 17.82
N LEU A 11 -2.39 24.17 18.43
CA LEU A 11 -0.99 24.04 18.07
C LEU A 11 -0.83 23.61 16.59
N LEU A 12 -0.41 24.53 15.71
CA LEU A 12 0.12 24.16 14.40
C LEU A 12 1.51 23.57 14.61
N LEU A 13 1.65 22.28 14.30
CA LEU A 13 2.91 21.56 14.32
C LEU A 13 3.87 22.17 13.29
N THR A 14 4.75 23.07 13.72
CA THR A 14 5.83 23.64 12.90
C THR A 14 6.94 22.61 12.72
N GLY A 15 6.93 21.96 11.56
CA GLY A 15 7.97 21.05 11.10
C GLY A 15 8.11 21.09 9.57
N VAL A 16 8.04 22.28 8.97
CA VAL A 16 8.41 22.47 7.56
C VAL A 16 9.93 22.63 7.54
N LEU A 17 10.64 21.59 7.13
CA LEU A 17 12.07 21.64 6.87
C LEU A 17 12.28 22.46 5.60
N LEU A 18 12.88 23.65 5.73
CA LEU A 18 13.26 24.49 4.59
C LEU A 18 14.45 23.84 3.85
N MET A 19 14.24 23.49 2.58
CA MET A 19 15.28 23.00 1.67
C MET A 19 15.96 24.19 0.96
N THR A 20 17.27 24.11 0.70
CA THR A 20 18.04 25.06 -0.14
C THR A 20 19.15 24.30 -0.90
N PRO A 21 19.59 24.71 -2.11
CA PRO A 21 18.81 24.96 -3.33
C PRO A 21 19.46 24.29 -4.57
N ILE A 22 18.82 23.29 -5.17
CA ILE A 22 18.95 22.94 -6.61
C ILE A 22 17.59 22.47 -7.17
N ALA A 23 16.67 22.06 -6.29
CA ALA A 23 15.24 21.93 -6.52
C ALA A 23 14.56 23.24 -6.97
N GLU A 24 14.21 23.38 -8.25
CA GLU A 24 13.39 24.48 -8.75
C GLU A 24 11.89 24.15 -8.57
N ALA A 25 11.17 24.96 -7.77
CA ALA A 25 9.71 24.94 -7.57
C ALA A 25 9.05 23.62 -7.14
N GLY A 26 9.24 23.24 -5.87
CA GLY A 26 8.44 22.20 -5.24
C GLY A 26 6.99 22.64 -5.04
N ASN A 27 6.06 21.86 -5.59
CA ASN A 27 4.63 21.95 -5.27
C ASN A 27 4.25 20.78 -4.37
N TYR A 28 3.50 21.07 -3.31
CA TYR A 28 3.22 20.12 -2.25
C TYR A 28 1.73 19.99 -1.98
N LEU A 29 1.28 18.76 -1.75
CA LEU A 29 -0.04 18.42 -1.22
C LEU A 29 0.15 17.67 0.10
N HIS A 30 -0.17 18.33 1.20
CA HIS A 30 -0.07 17.75 2.54
C HIS A 30 -1.37 17.04 2.90
N THR A 31 -1.29 15.79 3.34
CA THR A 31 -2.43 15.17 4.01
C THR A 31 -2.61 15.79 5.39
N ILE A 32 -3.78 16.37 5.62
CA ILE A 32 -4.14 16.91 6.93
C ILE A 32 -4.78 15.81 7.76
N SER A 33 -4.19 15.58 8.94
CA SER A 33 -4.72 14.68 9.95
C SER A 33 -4.24 15.10 11.33
N SER A 34 -5.14 14.98 12.31
CA SER A 34 -4.85 15.22 13.72
C SER A 34 -4.36 13.97 14.46
N LYS A 35 -4.27 12.83 13.76
CA LYS A 35 -4.00 11.53 14.38
C LYS A 35 -2.54 11.43 14.83
N PRO A 36 -2.29 11.14 16.12
CA PRO A 36 -0.93 10.94 16.61
C PRO A 36 -0.43 9.54 16.27
N ASN A 37 0.88 9.35 16.40
CA ASN A 37 1.54 8.03 16.40
C ASN A 37 1.22 7.15 15.19
N ILE A 38 1.27 7.73 13.99
CA ILE A 38 1.00 7.00 12.74
C ILE A 38 2.10 5.97 12.48
N THR A 39 1.73 4.69 12.46
CA THR A 39 2.62 3.55 12.26
C THR A 39 2.64 3.06 10.81
N ALA A 40 1.60 3.35 10.03
CA ALA A 40 1.60 3.08 8.60
C ALA A 40 0.77 4.09 7.83
N VAL A 41 1.11 4.28 6.56
CA VAL A 41 0.38 5.12 5.62
C VAL A 41 0.23 4.42 4.29
N TYR A 42 -0.94 4.58 3.70
CA TYR A 42 -1.25 4.20 2.34
C TYR A 42 -1.70 5.43 1.55
N GLN A 43 -1.23 5.58 0.32
CA GLN A 43 -1.70 6.62 -0.58
C GLN A 43 -1.73 6.11 -2.02
N GLU A 44 -2.73 6.54 -2.79
CA GLU A 44 -2.76 6.26 -4.23
C GLU A 44 -2.07 7.39 -5.01
N PHE A 45 -1.41 7.01 -6.09
CA PHE A 45 -0.63 7.89 -6.97
C PHE A 45 -1.01 7.67 -8.43
N GLU A 46 -0.98 8.73 -9.23
CA GLU A 46 -1.14 8.68 -10.67
C GLU A 46 -0.34 9.81 -11.33
N ALA A 47 0.44 9.51 -12.37
CA ALA A 47 1.01 10.51 -13.26
C ALA A 47 0.23 10.51 -14.58
N GLN A 48 -0.28 11.66 -15.01
CA GLN A 48 -1.04 11.77 -16.27
C GLN A 48 -0.11 11.94 -17.47
N ASN A 49 1.02 12.61 -17.27
CA ASN A 49 2.09 12.75 -18.23
C ASN A 49 3.45 12.70 -17.51
N GLN A 50 4.51 12.47 -18.27
CA GLN A 50 5.86 12.29 -17.77
C GLN A 50 6.83 12.72 -18.86
N THR A 51 7.84 13.47 -18.49
CA THR A 51 9.05 13.66 -19.31
C THR A 51 10.27 13.28 -18.48
N GLY A 52 11.46 13.22 -19.08
CA GLY A 52 12.69 12.65 -18.48
C GLY A 52 13.16 13.27 -17.16
N ASN A 53 12.49 14.31 -16.66
CA ASN A 53 12.92 15.11 -15.52
C ASN A 53 11.93 15.14 -14.36
N MET A 54 10.86 14.36 -14.44
CA MET A 54 9.82 14.36 -13.41
C MET A 54 10.23 13.49 -12.21
N TYR A 55 10.00 14.03 -11.02
CA TYR A 55 9.96 13.24 -9.80
C TYR A 55 8.68 13.53 -9.03
N SER A 56 7.96 12.47 -8.65
CA SER A 56 6.77 12.58 -7.83
C SER A 56 6.89 11.65 -6.64
N ALA A 57 6.74 12.19 -5.45
CA ALA A 57 7.01 11.40 -4.25
C ALA A 57 6.04 11.69 -3.12
N PHE A 58 5.85 10.65 -2.33
CA PHE A 58 5.20 10.64 -1.05
C PHE A 58 6.27 10.77 0.03
N GLN A 59 6.38 11.96 0.61
CA GLN A 59 7.25 12.28 1.74
C GLN A 59 6.56 11.97 3.07
N PHE A 60 7.35 11.53 4.03
CA PHE A 60 6.95 11.30 5.42
C PHE A 60 8.10 11.68 6.36
N ASN A 61 7.91 11.58 7.67
CA ASN A 61 8.98 11.85 8.62
C ASN A 61 10.18 10.94 8.37
N GLY A 62 11.30 11.56 7.99
CA GLY A 62 12.58 10.87 7.82
C GLY A 62 12.83 10.33 6.43
N GLY A 63 11.90 10.42 5.47
CA GLY A 63 12.11 9.84 4.15
C GLY A 63 11.07 10.19 3.09
N TYR A 64 11.21 9.57 1.93
CA TYR A 64 10.21 9.57 0.87
C TYR A 64 10.17 8.22 0.14
N LEU A 65 9.04 8.00 -0.53
CA LEU A 65 8.81 6.93 -1.49
C LEU A 65 8.26 7.57 -2.77
N GLY A 66 8.96 7.45 -3.90
CA GLY A 66 8.59 8.20 -5.10
C GLY A 66 9.02 7.58 -6.42
N PHE A 67 8.43 8.08 -7.49
CA PHE A 67 8.56 7.64 -8.86
C PHE A 67 9.53 8.55 -9.63
N THR A 68 10.44 7.95 -10.38
CA THR A 68 11.32 8.67 -11.31
C THR A 68 10.85 8.55 -12.75
N ALA A 69 11.27 9.49 -13.58
CA ALA A 69 10.96 9.49 -15.01
C ALA A 69 11.52 8.27 -15.79
N GLU A 70 12.46 7.52 -15.23
CA GLU A 70 13.06 6.35 -15.87
C GLU A 70 12.36 5.03 -15.46
N GLY A 71 11.25 5.11 -14.74
CA GLY A 71 10.48 3.94 -14.35
C GLY A 71 10.89 3.32 -13.01
N TYR A 72 11.77 3.98 -12.24
CA TYR A 72 12.20 3.50 -10.94
C TYR A 72 11.30 3.97 -9.80
N ILE A 73 11.28 3.19 -8.71
CA ILE A 73 10.74 3.61 -7.41
C ILE A 73 11.90 3.81 -6.44
N ASN A 74 12.10 5.05 -6.01
CA ASN A 74 13.08 5.39 -4.99
C ASN A 74 12.43 5.37 -3.61
N PHE A 75 13.08 4.70 -2.66
CA PHE A 75 12.73 4.73 -1.25
C PHE A 75 13.94 5.17 -0.44
N SER A 76 13.88 6.37 0.13
CA SER A 76 15.02 7.04 0.75
C SER A 76 14.71 7.42 2.19
N ILE A 77 15.66 7.18 3.10
CA ILE A 77 15.61 7.63 4.49
C ILE A 77 16.85 8.50 4.74
N TRP A 78 16.62 9.74 5.19
CA TRP A 78 17.70 10.66 5.57
C TRP A 78 18.32 10.25 6.91
N ASP A 79 19.59 10.57 7.08
CA ASP A 79 20.26 10.62 8.36
C ASP A 79 19.67 11.75 9.24
N SER A 80 20.07 11.78 10.50
CA SER A 80 19.96 12.96 11.35
C SER A 80 21.15 13.02 12.29
N THR A 81 21.37 14.14 12.98
CA THR A 81 22.47 14.27 13.95
C THR A 81 22.47 13.11 14.95
N GLY A 82 23.54 12.30 14.95
CA GLY A 82 23.68 11.13 15.82
C GLY A 82 22.94 9.85 15.36
N SER A 83 22.35 9.86 14.16
CA SER A 83 21.49 8.78 13.66
C SER A 83 21.73 8.51 12.17
N ALA A 84 22.39 7.40 11.86
CA ALA A 84 22.62 6.97 10.49
C ALA A 84 21.52 6.03 9.99
N ALA A 85 21.14 6.19 8.72
CA ALA A 85 20.32 5.25 7.98
C ALA A 85 21.16 4.10 7.44
N SER A 86 20.63 2.88 7.51
CA SER A 86 21.30 1.66 7.03
C SER A 86 20.29 0.66 6.49
N LEU A 87 20.69 -0.12 5.48
CA LEU A 87 19.84 -1.16 4.91
C LEU A 87 19.53 -2.25 5.95
N VAL A 88 18.28 -2.69 5.97
CA VAL A 88 17.83 -3.92 6.65
C VAL A 88 17.51 -4.97 5.59
N GLU A 89 16.71 -4.61 4.60
CA GLU A 89 16.32 -5.47 3.48
C GLU A 89 16.31 -4.68 2.17
N GLY A 90 16.83 -5.30 1.11
CA GLY A 90 16.86 -4.72 -0.24
C GLY A 90 15.49 -4.67 -0.93
N PRO A 91 15.44 -4.10 -2.15
CA PRO A 91 14.27 -4.14 -3.00
C PRO A 91 13.90 -5.58 -3.41
N ASP A 92 12.66 -5.78 -3.82
CA ASP A 92 12.12 -7.05 -4.27
C ASP A 92 12.94 -7.65 -5.43
N SER A 93 13.49 -8.84 -5.23
CA SER A 93 14.39 -9.49 -6.20
C SER A 93 13.69 -9.89 -7.49
N ARG A 94 12.36 -10.02 -7.51
CA ARG A 94 11.58 -10.35 -8.72
C ARG A 94 11.68 -9.27 -9.79
N LEU A 95 11.88 -8.02 -9.36
CA LEU A 95 11.99 -6.87 -10.26
C LEU A 95 13.42 -6.36 -10.36
N GLY A 96 14.27 -6.72 -9.40
CA GLY A 96 15.62 -6.19 -9.29
C GLY A 96 15.65 -4.76 -8.77
N GLY A 97 16.85 -4.30 -8.45
CA GLY A 97 17.04 -2.97 -7.89
C GLY A 97 18.42 -2.77 -7.32
N THR A 98 18.68 -1.56 -6.85
CA THR A 98 19.95 -1.17 -6.24
C THR A 98 19.71 -0.51 -4.89
N HIS A 99 20.78 -0.35 -4.12
CA HIS A 99 20.73 0.37 -2.86
C HIS A 99 22.09 1.00 -2.56
N GLN A 100 22.09 2.19 -1.97
CA GLN A 100 23.31 2.96 -1.71
C GLN A 100 23.04 4.09 -0.72
N SER A 101 24.11 4.63 -0.13
CA SER A 101 24.04 5.90 0.57
C SER A 101 23.86 7.06 -0.43
N PHE A 102 23.26 8.17 0.00
CA PHE A 102 23.14 9.39 -0.79
C PHE A 102 23.69 10.62 -0.05
N GLY A 103 23.94 11.70 -0.80
CA GLY A 103 24.49 12.97 -0.32
C GLY A 103 23.91 14.19 -1.07
N ASN A 104 24.53 15.36 -0.91
CA ASN A 104 24.21 16.67 -1.51
C ASN A 104 23.04 17.45 -0.87
N GLU A 105 21.87 16.83 -0.70
CA GLU A 105 20.69 17.46 -0.09
C GLU A 105 20.44 16.93 1.33
N GLY A 106 21.54 16.82 2.08
CA GLY A 106 21.65 15.97 3.26
C GLY A 106 22.21 14.59 2.92
N THR A 107 22.41 13.76 3.94
CA THR A 107 22.92 12.39 3.79
C THR A 107 21.85 11.38 4.19
N GLY A 108 21.98 10.14 3.73
CA GLY A 108 21.08 9.07 4.10
C GLY A 108 21.32 7.79 3.32
N TYR A 109 20.31 6.92 3.31
CA TYR A 109 20.33 5.65 2.59
C TYR A 109 19.10 5.52 1.70
N LYS A 110 19.27 4.97 0.50
CA LYS A 110 18.16 4.74 -0.43
C LYS A 110 18.22 3.37 -1.08
N THR A 111 17.04 2.88 -1.44
CA THR A 111 16.86 1.78 -2.39
C THR A 111 16.17 2.29 -3.65
N GLN A 112 16.41 1.59 -4.76
CA GLN A 112 15.81 1.86 -6.05
C GLN A 112 15.30 0.55 -6.64
N LEU A 113 13.99 0.44 -6.84
CA LEU A 113 13.31 -0.74 -7.40
C LEU A 113 13.01 -0.51 -8.88
N HIS A 114 13.33 -1.47 -9.74
CA HIS A 114 13.07 -1.41 -11.19
C HIS A 114 11.63 -1.81 -11.49
N TYR A 115 10.68 -0.88 -11.26
CA TYR A 115 9.25 -1.22 -11.29
C TYR A 115 8.59 -1.07 -12.67
N GLY A 116 9.09 -0.19 -13.53
CA GLY A 116 8.57 -0.01 -14.90
C GLY A 116 7.16 0.60 -14.93
N TRP A 117 6.91 1.61 -14.10
CA TRP A 117 5.61 2.27 -14.04
C TRP A 117 5.26 3.03 -15.35
N GLN A 118 3.97 3.32 -15.53
CA GLN A 118 3.39 3.93 -16.73
C GLN A 118 2.47 5.10 -16.35
N THR A 119 2.36 6.09 -17.24
CA THR A 119 1.39 7.19 -17.09
C THR A 119 -0.04 6.68 -17.24
N ASN A 120 -1.00 7.43 -16.68
CA ASN A 120 -2.44 7.11 -16.64
C ASN A 120 -2.74 5.75 -15.98
N VAL A 121 -1.81 5.25 -15.16
CA VAL A 121 -1.99 4.08 -14.31
C VAL A 121 -1.96 4.51 -12.85
N ARG A 122 -2.92 4.00 -12.08
CA ARG A 122 -3.00 4.23 -10.63
C ARG A 122 -2.15 3.22 -9.87
N TYR A 123 -1.34 3.73 -8.98
CA TYR A 123 -0.47 2.96 -8.10
C TYR A 123 -0.87 3.15 -6.65
N LYS A 124 -0.61 2.13 -5.85
CA LYS A 124 -0.78 2.13 -4.40
C LYS A 124 0.61 2.14 -3.76
N LEU A 125 0.82 3.11 -2.88
CA LEU A 125 2.02 3.27 -2.09
C LEU A 125 1.71 2.91 -0.65
N PHE A 126 2.63 2.22 0.01
CA PHE A 126 2.49 1.90 1.42
C PHE A 126 3.84 2.10 2.13
N VAL A 127 3.81 2.78 3.27
CA VAL A 127 4.97 2.94 4.15
C VAL A 127 4.56 2.55 5.56
N SER A 128 5.40 1.78 6.25
CA SER A 128 5.21 1.52 7.68
C SER A 128 6.50 1.73 8.45
N VAL A 129 6.35 2.02 9.74
CA VAL A 129 7.43 2.03 10.72
C VAL A 129 7.24 0.94 11.76
N GLU A 130 8.36 0.37 12.17
CA GLU A 130 8.46 -0.51 13.32
C GLU A 130 9.54 0.03 14.25
N HIS A 131 9.27 0.07 15.56
CA HIS A 131 10.27 0.41 16.56
C HIS A 131 10.95 -0.84 17.07
N SER A 132 12.29 -0.87 16.98
CA SER A 132 13.13 -1.97 17.46
C SER A 132 14.14 -1.41 18.44
N GLY A 133 13.81 -1.45 19.74
CA GLY A 133 14.58 -0.76 20.76
C GLY A 133 14.55 0.77 20.54
N ASN A 134 15.73 1.36 20.39
CA ASN A 134 15.88 2.80 20.10
C ASN A 134 15.89 3.13 18.60
N ASP A 135 15.69 2.14 17.73
CA ASP A 135 15.75 2.30 16.29
C ASP A 135 14.34 2.33 15.69
N THR A 136 14.24 2.97 14.51
CA THR A 136 13.03 2.89 13.67
C THR A 136 13.38 2.22 12.36
N ILE A 137 12.65 1.17 12.00
CA ILE A 137 12.75 0.50 10.70
C ILE A 137 11.59 0.99 9.84
N TYR A 138 11.94 1.68 8.76
CA TYR A 138 11.00 2.11 7.73
C TYR A 138 10.92 1.04 6.65
N ARG A 139 9.73 0.70 6.19
CA ARG A 139 9.51 -0.21 5.08
C ARG A 139 8.60 0.43 4.05
N GLY A 140 8.97 0.31 2.78
CA GLY A 140 8.23 0.86 1.65
C GLY A 140 7.77 -0.24 0.70
N TRP A 141 6.57 -0.11 0.16
CA TRP A 141 6.00 -0.99 -0.85
C TRP A 141 5.25 -0.20 -1.91
N VAL A 142 5.22 -0.78 -3.11
CA VAL A 142 4.47 -0.29 -4.27
C VAL A 142 3.64 -1.42 -4.87
N GLY A 143 2.50 -1.08 -5.45
CA GLY A 143 1.75 -1.98 -6.32
C GLY A 143 0.83 -1.20 -7.25
N ARG A 144 0.16 -1.90 -8.16
CA ARG A 144 -0.88 -1.31 -9.03
C ARG A 144 -2.22 -1.33 -8.30
N VAL A 145 -3.01 -0.25 -8.38
CA VAL A 145 -4.38 -0.25 -7.86
C VAL A 145 -5.21 -1.27 -8.64
N GLY A 146 -5.99 -2.08 -7.91
CA GLY A 146 -6.76 -3.19 -8.48
C GLY A 146 -5.97 -4.50 -8.64
N SER A 147 -4.63 -4.46 -8.54
CA SER A 147 -3.83 -5.68 -8.36
C SER A 147 -3.73 -6.03 -6.87
N LEU A 148 -3.53 -7.32 -6.58
CA LEU A 148 -3.22 -7.85 -5.25
C LEU A 148 -1.72 -7.79 -4.95
N ASP A 149 -0.89 -7.66 -5.99
CA ASP A 149 0.54 -7.66 -5.86
C ASP A 149 1.05 -6.44 -5.09
N TRP A 150 2.06 -6.71 -4.28
CA TRP A 150 2.91 -5.73 -3.64
C TRP A 150 4.36 -6.11 -3.89
N TYR A 151 5.17 -5.09 -4.13
CA TYR A 151 6.60 -5.22 -4.31
C TYR A 151 7.28 -4.36 -3.27
N LYS A 152 8.20 -4.97 -2.52
CA LYS A 152 8.97 -4.30 -1.49
C LYS A 152 9.99 -3.37 -2.15
N CYS A 153 9.94 -2.09 -1.80
CA CYS A 153 10.96 -1.13 -2.23
C CYS A 153 12.21 -1.27 -1.37
N GLY A 154 12.05 -1.59 -0.09
CA GLY A 154 13.13 -1.91 0.84
C GLY A 154 12.71 -1.77 2.30
N ALA A 155 13.61 -2.15 3.20
CA ALA A 155 13.55 -1.85 4.63
C ALA A 155 14.83 -1.14 5.05
N ILE A 156 14.71 0.06 5.62
CA ILE A 156 15.83 0.91 6.01
C ILE A 156 15.67 1.28 7.48
N ARG A 157 16.71 1.00 8.28
CA ARG A 157 16.77 1.34 9.71
C ARG A 157 17.40 2.70 9.89
N LYS A 158 16.80 3.52 10.72
CA LYS A 158 17.37 4.75 11.27
C LYS A 158 17.70 4.54 12.75
N ALA A 159 19.00 4.56 13.07
CA ALA A 159 19.47 4.25 14.42
C ALA A 159 19.19 5.38 15.43
N ASN A 160 18.93 5.04 16.69
CA ASN A 160 18.69 6.01 17.78
C ASN A 160 17.55 7.01 17.51
N VAL A 161 16.52 6.58 16.77
CA VAL A 161 15.32 7.36 16.47
C VAL A 161 14.10 6.48 16.70
N THR A 162 13.09 7.01 17.39
CA THR A 162 11.78 6.39 17.61
C THR A 162 10.67 7.27 17.03
N LYS A 163 10.74 7.55 15.72
CA LYS A 163 9.80 8.43 15.02
C LYS A 163 8.72 7.64 14.30
N TYR A 164 7.48 8.06 14.48
CA TYR A 164 6.34 7.62 13.68
C TYR A 164 6.39 8.21 12.26
N VAL A 165 5.63 7.65 11.31
CA VAL A 165 5.54 8.13 9.91
C VAL A 165 5.19 9.62 9.88
N GLY A 166 4.30 10.06 10.77
CA GLY A 166 3.94 11.47 10.96
C GLY A 166 3.19 12.08 9.79
N SER A 167 3.39 13.39 9.56
CA SER A 167 2.73 14.11 8.47
C SER A 167 3.23 13.64 7.12
N THR A 168 2.31 13.55 6.16
CA THR A 168 2.63 13.06 4.83
C THR A 168 2.38 14.12 3.78
N THR A 169 3.31 14.23 2.86
CA THR A 169 3.30 15.26 1.82
C THR A 169 3.57 14.60 0.48
N PHE A 170 2.64 14.75 -0.45
CA PHE A 170 2.93 14.47 -1.85
C PHE A 170 3.61 15.69 -2.47
N PHE A 171 4.63 15.49 -3.28
CA PHE A 171 5.24 16.57 -4.04
C PHE A 171 5.54 16.15 -5.48
N LEU A 172 5.48 17.14 -6.35
CA LEU A 172 5.88 17.06 -7.75
C LEU A 172 7.02 18.04 -7.97
N GLU A 173 8.13 17.52 -8.48
CA GLU A 173 9.38 18.23 -8.66
C GLU A 173 9.97 17.94 -10.04
N LEU A 174 10.65 18.95 -10.61
CA LEU A 174 11.35 18.84 -11.87
C LEU A 174 12.86 18.92 -11.62
N PHE A 175 13.58 17.83 -11.91
CA PHE A 175 15.04 17.80 -11.78
C PHE A 175 15.73 18.04 -13.12
N ASN A 176 16.73 18.93 -13.16
CA ASN A 176 17.82 18.95 -14.16
C ASN A 176 17.48 18.65 -15.64
N GLY A 177 16.38 19.18 -16.17
CA GLY A 177 16.11 19.14 -17.60
C GLY A 177 16.83 20.22 -18.41
N GLY A 178 17.07 19.96 -19.70
CA GLY A 178 17.27 21.05 -20.66
C GLY A 178 16.03 21.97 -20.71
N SER A 179 16.18 23.22 -21.13
CA SER A 179 15.08 24.21 -21.10
C SER A 179 13.79 23.70 -21.76
N ALA A 180 13.90 22.97 -22.87
CA ALA A 180 12.75 22.46 -23.62
C ALA A 180 11.88 21.45 -22.86
N GLU A 181 12.47 20.58 -22.03
CA GLU A 181 11.71 19.59 -21.25
C GLU A 181 11.05 20.22 -20.01
N ARG A 182 11.64 21.30 -19.50
CA ARG A 182 11.04 22.11 -18.42
C ARG A 182 9.85 22.93 -18.92
N ASP A 183 9.83 23.25 -20.21
CA ASP A 183 8.72 23.98 -20.84
C ASP A 183 7.52 23.08 -21.19
N LEU A 184 7.60 21.77 -20.93
CA LEU A 184 6.45 20.86 -21.03
C LEU A 184 5.70 20.81 -19.69
N ALA A 185 4.40 20.57 -19.74
CA ALA A 185 3.61 20.36 -18.52
C ALA A 185 3.84 18.96 -17.96
N HIS A 186 4.03 18.89 -16.64
CA HIS A 186 4.16 17.66 -15.88
C HIS A 186 3.03 17.59 -14.87
N THR A 187 2.27 16.51 -14.86
CA THR A 187 1.04 16.41 -14.10
C THR A 187 0.97 15.08 -13.39
N SER A 188 0.92 15.14 -12.06
CA SER A 188 0.74 13.98 -11.21
C SER A 188 -0.12 14.31 -10.01
N GLY A 189 -0.79 13.31 -9.46
CA GLY A 189 -1.76 13.50 -8.41
C GLY A 189 -1.73 12.37 -7.40
N CYS A 190 -2.36 12.67 -6.27
CA CYS A 190 -2.50 11.73 -5.18
C CYS A 190 -3.92 11.75 -4.61
N SER A 191 -4.29 10.64 -3.97
CA SER A 191 -5.47 10.59 -3.11
C SER A 191 -5.18 11.20 -1.74
N VAL A 192 -6.22 11.42 -0.94
CA VAL A 192 -6.04 11.53 0.51
C VAL A 192 -5.46 10.21 1.04
N ALA A 193 -4.51 10.28 1.97
CA ALA A 193 -3.87 9.10 2.52
C ALA A 193 -4.75 8.41 3.58
N TRP A 194 -4.62 7.09 3.69
CA TRP A 194 -5.07 6.31 4.83
C TRP A 194 -3.94 6.20 5.84
N LEU A 195 -4.25 6.38 7.12
CA LEU A 195 -3.29 6.48 8.21
C LEU A 195 -3.64 5.42 9.26
N LYS A 196 -2.67 4.59 9.62
CA LYS A 196 -2.80 3.59 10.69
C LYS A 196 -2.14 4.08 11.96
N ASN A 197 -2.83 3.98 13.08
CA ASN A 197 -2.27 4.13 14.42
C ASN A 197 -2.72 2.95 15.31
N ASN A 198 -2.61 3.10 16.63
CA ASN A 198 -3.04 2.07 17.59
C ASN A 198 -4.56 1.84 17.60
N ASP A 199 -5.35 2.82 17.13
CA ASP A 199 -6.81 2.73 17.07
C ASP A 199 -7.30 2.08 15.77
N GLY A 200 -6.38 1.77 14.84
CA GLY A 200 -6.68 1.19 13.54
C GLY A 200 -6.44 2.18 12.40
N TRP A 201 -7.14 1.96 11.28
CA TRP A 201 -7.04 2.78 10.09
C TRP A 201 -8.05 3.93 10.10
N THR A 202 -7.59 5.10 9.66
CA THR A 202 -8.44 6.27 9.45
C THR A 202 -8.00 6.98 8.18
N SER A 203 -8.94 7.51 7.41
CA SER A 203 -8.58 8.39 6.30
C SER A 203 -8.11 9.75 6.83
N GLY A 204 -7.22 10.41 6.09
CA GLY A 204 -7.01 11.85 6.25
C GLY A 204 -8.29 12.64 5.97
N ASP A 205 -8.32 13.88 6.45
CA ASP A 205 -9.51 14.73 6.36
C ASP A 205 -9.54 15.52 5.03
N SER A 206 -8.37 15.98 4.59
CA SER A 206 -8.20 16.82 3.40
C SER A 206 -6.76 16.79 2.88
N LEU A 207 -6.57 17.37 1.68
CA LEU A 207 -5.25 17.73 1.16
C LEU A 207 -5.08 19.25 1.21
N LYS A 208 -3.95 19.73 1.71
CA LYS A 208 -3.59 21.15 1.71
C LYS A 208 -2.46 21.41 0.74
N TRP A 209 -2.63 22.37 -0.16
CA TRP A 209 -1.57 22.76 -1.09
C TRP A 209 -0.62 23.82 -0.52
N THR A 210 0.68 23.67 -0.79
CA THR A 210 1.71 24.70 -0.58
C THR A 210 2.74 24.70 -1.72
N ALA A 211 3.51 25.79 -1.84
CA ALA A 211 4.62 25.92 -2.79
C ALA A 211 5.80 26.65 -2.13
N ASN A 212 7.04 26.24 -2.48
CA ASN A 212 8.26 26.76 -1.87
C ASN A 212 8.60 28.20 -2.24
N ASP A 213 8.20 28.68 -3.42
CA ASP A 213 8.56 30.02 -3.89
C ASP A 213 7.42 30.65 -4.72
N PRO A 214 6.81 31.75 -4.25
CA PRO A 214 5.72 32.44 -4.94
C PRO A 214 6.16 33.18 -6.21
N ASP A 215 7.45 33.53 -6.30
CA ASP A 215 8.00 34.45 -7.31
C ASP A 215 8.77 33.71 -8.42
N THR A 216 9.10 32.41 -8.22
CA THR A 216 9.67 31.61 -9.31
C THR A 216 8.65 31.31 -10.40
N LEU A 217 9.12 31.44 -11.65
CA LEU A 217 8.45 31.35 -12.96
C LEU A 217 7.67 30.05 -13.27
N HIS A 218 7.33 29.25 -12.27
CA HIS A 218 6.67 27.96 -12.43
C HIS A 218 5.19 28.12 -12.13
N LYS A 219 4.39 27.98 -13.19
CA LYS A 219 2.94 28.07 -13.08
C LYS A 219 2.43 26.69 -12.70
N SER A 220 1.89 26.62 -11.50
CA SER A 220 1.23 25.41 -11.02
C SER A 220 -0.25 25.50 -11.30
N THR A 221 -0.80 24.50 -12.00
CA THR A 221 -2.25 24.32 -12.05
C THR A 221 -2.63 23.17 -11.14
N ILE A 222 -3.78 23.32 -10.48
CA ILE A 222 -4.35 22.27 -9.65
C ILE A 222 -5.67 21.89 -10.26
N SER A 223 -5.86 20.59 -10.46
CA SER A 223 -7.15 20.02 -10.83
C SER A 223 -7.50 18.91 -9.86
N GLN A 224 -8.77 18.52 -9.82
CA GLN A 224 -9.21 17.43 -8.98
C GLN A 224 -10.28 16.61 -9.69
N ASP A 225 -10.30 15.32 -9.39
CA ASP A 225 -11.45 14.46 -9.65
C ASP A 225 -12.11 14.07 -8.32
N SER A 226 -13.03 13.10 -8.35
CA SER A 226 -13.73 12.63 -7.14
C SER A 226 -12.82 12.05 -6.04
N ARG A 227 -11.59 11.64 -6.35
CA ARG A 227 -10.67 10.89 -5.49
C ARG A 227 -9.24 11.45 -5.44
N PHE A 228 -8.83 12.23 -6.43
CA PHE A 228 -7.46 12.70 -6.62
C PHE A 228 -7.40 14.22 -6.74
N VAL A 229 -6.31 14.78 -6.23
CA VAL A 229 -5.86 16.13 -6.56
C VAL A 229 -4.58 16.01 -7.38
N TYR A 230 -4.57 16.64 -8.54
CA TYR A 230 -3.46 16.66 -9.48
C TYR A 230 -2.76 18.00 -9.42
N LEU A 231 -1.46 17.95 -9.21
CA LEU A 231 -0.53 19.05 -9.41
C LEU A 231 -0.02 19.00 -10.84
N SER A 232 -0.05 20.12 -11.53
CA SER A 232 0.67 20.28 -12.79
C SER A 232 1.70 21.40 -12.65
N THR A 233 2.93 21.17 -13.07
CA THR A 233 4.00 22.18 -13.11
C THR A 233 4.59 22.29 -14.51
N GLN A 234 4.91 23.51 -14.92
CA GLN A 234 5.52 23.85 -16.21
C GLN A 234 6.34 25.13 -16.05
N ARG A 235 7.45 25.25 -16.77
CA ARG A 235 8.19 26.51 -16.94
C ARG A 235 7.55 27.33 -18.06
N GLY A 236 7.26 28.61 -17.81
CA GLY A 236 6.84 29.54 -18.87
C GLY A 236 5.52 30.29 -18.65
N ASN A 237 5.15 31.12 -19.63
CA ASN A 237 4.11 32.13 -19.50
C ASN A 237 2.72 31.62 -19.91
N VAL A 238 2.11 30.75 -19.10
CA VAL A 238 0.70 30.27 -19.30
C VAL A 238 -0.30 31.29 -18.72
N ASP A 239 -1.35 31.72 -19.43
CA ASP A 239 -2.31 32.71 -18.88
C ASP A 239 -2.94 32.24 -17.55
N ASN A 240 -2.73 33.01 -16.47
CA ASN A 240 -2.95 32.59 -15.09
C ASN A 240 -4.44 32.58 -14.68
N LYS A 241 -4.85 31.53 -13.95
CA LYS A 241 -5.74 31.66 -12.79
C LYS A 241 -4.89 31.39 -11.54
N THR A 242 -4.62 32.44 -10.77
CA THR A 242 -3.85 32.37 -9.53
C THR A 242 -4.61 31.53 -8.50
N VAL A 243 -4.06 30.39 -8.07
CA VAL A 243 -4.58 29.69 -6.89
C VAL A 243 -4.09 30.45 -5.65
N PRO A 244 -4.96 30.81 -4.68
CA PRO A 244 -4.52 31.47 -3.46
C PRO A 244 -3.48 30.62 -2.71
N TYR A 245 -2.49 31.28 -2.11
CA TYR A 245 -1.59 30.63 -1.16
C TYR A 245 -2.41 29.97 -0.06
N PHE A 246 -2.21 28.67 0.14
CA PHE A 246 -2.99 27.80 1.02
C PHE A 246 -4.43 27.60 0.55
N TYR A 247 -4.65 26.51 -0.17
CA TYR A 247 -5.98 26.04 -0.52
C TYR A 247 -6.19 24.63 0.04
N ASP A 248 -7.29 24.46 0.77
CA ASP A 248 -7.70 23.18 1.32
C ASP A 248 -8.64 22.49 0.33
N PHE A 249 -8.26 21.29 -0.11
CA PHE A 249 -9.02 20.44 -0.99
C PHE A 249 -9.74 19.38 -0.17
N MET A 250 -11.07 19.43 -0.19
CA MET A 250 -11.93 18.39 0.37
C MET A 250 -12.12 17.31 -0.68
N VAL A 251 -11.35 16.23 -0.58
CA VAL A 251 -11.43 15.08 -1.49
C VAL A 251 -12.05 13.92 -0.73
N LYS A 252 -12.89 13.12 -1.39
CA LYS A 252 -13.38 11.89 -0.77
C LYS A 252 -12.21 10.93 -0.63
N SER A 253 -12.08 10.35 0.56
CA SER A 253 -11.11 9.30 0.83
C SER A 253 -11.28 8.14 -0.17
N PRO A 254 -10.20 7.37 -0.46
CA PRO A 254 -10.34 6.14 -1.23
C PRO A 254 -11.42 5.27 -0.58
N ALA A 255 -12.28 4.65 -1.38
CA ALA A 255 -13.51 4.03 -0.88
C ALA A 255 -13.26 2.89 0.13
N LEU A 256 -12.03 2.35 0.19
CA LEU A 256 -11.72 1.11 0.90
C LEU A 256 -10.44 1.24 1.72
N GLU A 257 -10.48 0.66 2.91
CA GLU A 257 -9.33 0.53 3.81
C GLU A 257 -8.24 -0.32 3.14
N PRO A 258 -6.96 0.08 3.25
CA PRO A 258 -5.87 -0.65 2.62
C PRO A 258 -5.57 -1.97 3.33
N SER A 259 -5.44 -3.06 2.56
CA SER A 259 -4.86 -4.30 3.06
C SER A 259 -3.38 -4.07 3.41
N ASN A 260 -2.95 -4.42 4.62
CA ASN A 260 -1.55 -4.30 5.02
C ASN A 260 -0.66 -5.26 4.20
N PRO A 261 0.28 -4.77 3.37
CA PRO A 261 1.13 -5.64 2.55
C PRO A 261 2.03 -6.56 3.37
N ALA A 262 2.35 -6.20 4.62
CA ALA A 262 3.10 -7.07 5.54
C ALA A 262 2.26 -8.23 6.09
N VAL A 263 0.93 -8.14 6.03
CA VAL A 263 -0.01 -9.21 6.44
C VAL A 263 -0.45 -10.05 5.22
N ASN A 264 -0.38 -9.50 4.01
CA ASN A 264 -0.62 -10.26 2.77
C ASN A 264 0.45 -11.32 2.47
N SER A 265 1.39 -11.57 3.38
CA SER A 265 2.31 -12.71 3.35
C SER A 265 2.06 -13.72 4.47
N THR A 266 0.99 -13.61 5.26
CA THR A 266 0.68 -14.66 6.25
C THR A 266 0.14 -15.87 5.51
N THR A 267 1.05 -16.81 5.25
CA THR A 267 0.72 -18.14 4.77
C THR A 267 0.11 -18.94 5.91
N PHE A 268 -0.90 -19.74 5.63
CA PHE A 268 -1.47 -20.67 6.60
C PHE A 268 -1.76 -22.03 5.97
N THR A 269 -2.02 -23.03 6.80
CA THR A 269 -2.51 -24.35 6.41
C THR A 269 -3.99 -24.50 6.79
N PHE A 270 -4.78 -25.16 5.94
CA PHE A 270 -6.15 -25.57 6.26
C PHE A 270 -6.14 -26.90 7.00
N GLU A 271 -6.11 -26.90 8.32
CA GLU A 271 -6.13 -28.16 9.07
C GLU A 271 -7.56 -28.58 9.41
N HIS A 272 -7.87 -29.83 9.06
CA HIS A 272 -9.16 -30.44 9.34
C HIS A 272 -9.29 -30.83 10.81
N ASN A 273 -10.42 -30.51 11.45
CA ASN A 273 -10.58 -30.63 12.90
C ASN A 273 -10.30 -32.03 13.46
N SER A 274 -10.92 -33.07 12.92
CA SER A 274 -10.81 -34.40 13.51
C SER A 274 -9.53 -35.14 13.16
N THR A 275 -8.84 -34.75 12.09
CA THR A 275 -7.68 -35.50 11.57
C THR A 275 -6.37 -34.76 11.63
N GLY A 276 -6.36 -33.44 11.80
CA GLY A 276 -5.16 -32.58 11.73
C GLY A 276 -4.47 -32.53 10.36
N LYS A 277 -4.94 -33.32 9.38
CA LYS A 277 -4.50 -33.27 7.99
C LYS A 277 -4.77 -31.89 7.38
N ALA A 278 -3.88 -31.45 6.50
CA ALA A 278 -4.01 -30.19 5.80
C ALA A 278 -4.42 -30.39 4.34
N ILE A 279 -5.15 -29.41 3.78
CA ILE A 279 -5.40 -29.34 2.34
C ILE A 279 -4.06 -29.07 1.67
N THR A 280 -3.69 -29.95 0.75
CA THR A 280 -2.54 -29.79 -0.12
C THR A 280 -2.97 -29.73 -1.56
N ASP A 281 -2.25 -28.91 -2.29
CA ASP A 281 -2.23 -28.89 -3.73
C ASP A 281 -1.02 -29.67 -4.22
N ASP A 282 -1.22 -30.74 -4.97
CA ASP A 282 -0.14 -31.46 -5.64
C ASP A 282 -0.71 -32.19 -6.86
N GLU A 283 0.03 -32.22 -7.96
CA GLU A 283 -0.54 -32.72 -9.21
C GLU A 283 -0.91 -34.21 -9.09
N PRO A 284 -2.13 -34.62 -9.53
CA PRO A 284 -3.04 -33.89 -10.42
C PRO A 284 -4.25 -33.19 -9.74
N GLY A 285 -4.25 -32.89 -8.43
CA GLY A 285 -5.38 -32.22 -7.81
C GLY A 285 -5.30 -31.95 -6.31
N LEU A 286 -6.41 -31.52 -5.72
CA LEU A 286 -6.49 -31.23 -4.28
C LEU A 286 -6.66 -32.51 -3.47
N PHE A 287 -5.81 -32.72 -2.47
CA PHE A 287 -5.97 -33.82 -1.52
C PHE A 287 -5.59 -33.42 -0.10
N MET A 288 -5.75 -34.34 0.84
CA MET A 288 -5.48 -34.12 2.27
C MET A 288 -4.25 -34.92 2.71
N SER A 289 -3.23 -34.23 3.23
CA SER A 289 -1.99 -34.86 3.68
C SER A 289 -1.66 -34.52 5.14
N SER A 290 -1.08 -35.47 5.87
CA SER A 290 -0.57 -35.28 7.23
C SER A 290 0.90 -34.81 7.26
N ALA A 291 1.65 -34.98 6.17
CA ALA A 291 3.03 -34.56 6.09
C ALA A 291 3.08 -33.12 5.58
N LYS A 292 3.71 -32.18 6.31
CA LYS A 292 3.93 -30.81 5.80
C LYS A 292 4.73 -30.88 4.50
N GLN A 293 4.07 -30.61 3.37
CA GLN A 293 4.66 -30.55 2.04
C GLN A 293 4.51 -29.13 1.47
N ALA A 294 5.23 -28.86 0.37
CA ALA A 294 5.19 -27.58 -0.32
C ALA A 294 3.73 -27.14 -0.58
N GLY A 295 2.84 -28.01 -1.08
CA GLY A 295 1.45 -27.66 -1.39
C GLY A 295 0.54 -27.23 -0.23
N HIS A 296 1.01 -27.20 1.03
CA HIS A 296 0.16 -26.95 2.21
C HIS A 296 -0.07 -25.46 2.51
N ALA A 297 0.76 -24.58 1.97
CA ALA A 297 0.73 -23.17 2.31
C ALA A 297 -0.25 -22.42 1.41
N TRP A 298 -1.23 -21.76 2.03
CA TRP A 298 -2.27 -20.97 1.39
C TRP A 298 -2.19 -19.52 1.83
N LYS A 299 -2.64 -18.60 0.98
CA LYS A 299 -2.83 -17.18 1.28
C LYS A 299 -4.31 -16.85 1.24
N LEU A 300 -4.76 -16.06 2.21
CA LEU A 300 -6.13 -15.62 2.31
C LEU A 300 -6.19 -14.23 1.71
N ILE A 301 -7.02 -14.10 0.69
CA ILE A 301 -7.14 -12.87 -0.07
C ILE A 301 -8.53 -12.30 0.18
N ASN A 302 -8.59 -11.21 0.94
CA ASN A 302 -9.82 -10.49 1.19
C ASN A 302 -10.23 -9.68 -0.04
N HIS A 303 -11.52 -9.72 -0.38
CA HIS A 303 -12.10 -8.80 -1.35
C HIS A 303 -12.47 -7.50 -0.67
N SER A 304 -12.12 -6.39 -1.29
CA SER A 304 -12.30 -5.08 -0.69
C SER A 304 -13.76 -4.67 -0.51
N ASN A 305 -14.71 -5.30 -1.22
CA ASN A 305 -16.15 -4.99 -1.16
C ASN A 305 -17.02 -6.17 -0.68
N SER A 306 -16.42 -7.21 -0.10
CA SER A 306 -17.17 -8.41 0.29
C SER A 306 -16.59 -9.05 1.53
N SER A 307 -17.44 -9.70 2.32
CA SER A 307 -17.00 -10.63 3.37
C SER A 307 -16.38 -11.92 2.80
N ASN A 308 -16.36 -12.07 1.47
CA ASN A 308 -15.81 -13.23 0.79
C ASN A 308 -14.29 -13.10 0.65
N VAL A 309 -13.63 -14.25 0.67
CA VAL A 309 -12.20 -14.43 0.51
C VAL A 309 -11.89 -15.38 -0.63
N HIS A 310 -10.69 -15.27 -1.20
CA HIS A 310 -10.08 -16.33 -2.00
C HIS A 310 -8.94 -17.00 -1.22
N PHE A 311 -8.60 -18.22 -1.63
CA PHE A 311 -7.46 -18.94 -1.10
C PHE A 311 -6.52 -19.29 -2.25
N ASP A 312 -5.35 -18.65 -2.25
CA ASP A 312 -4.35 -18.81 -3.29
C ASP A 312 -3.25 -19.72 -2.76
N ASN A 313 -2.86 -20.75 -3.52
CA ASN A 313 -1.75 -21.60 -3.13
C ASN A 313 -0.43 -20.79 -3.22
N VAL A 314 0.46 -20.98 -2.24
CA VAL A 314 1.71 -20.22 -2.16
C VAL A 314 2.75 -20.73 -3.16
N TYR A 315 2.75 -22.03 -3.44
CA TYR A 315 3.79 -22.68 -4.24
C TYR A 315 3.41 -22.74 -5.72
N PHE A 316 2.13 -22.88 -6.02
CA PHE A 316 1.61 -22.88 -7.38
C PHE A 316 0.99 -21.51 -7.66
N SER A 317 1.79 -20.60 -8.22
CA SER A 317 1.40 -19.21 -8.44
C SER A 317 0.22 -19.11 -9.42
N GLY A 318 -0.93 -18.68 -8.93
CA GLY A 318 -2.16 -18.53 -9.72
C GLY A 318 -3.23 -19.57 -9.40
N ASP A 319 -2.86 -20.62 -8.65
CA ASP A 319 -3.74 -21.69 -8.24
C ASP A 319 -4.64 -21.23 -7.10
N ARG A 320 -5.94 -21.40 -7.30
CA ARG A 320 -6.98 -21.01 -6.34
C ARG A 320 -7.87 -22.18 -5.99
N LEU A 321 -8.22 -22.27 -4.71
CA LEU A 321 -9.27 -23.17 -4.27
C LEU A 321 -10.59 -22.79 -4.97
N HIS A 322 -11.05 -23.67 -5.87
CA HIS A 322 -12.24 -23.48 -6.68
C HIS A 322 -13.21 -24.64 -6.47
N ALA A 323 -14.50 -24.33 -6.46
CA ALA A 323 -15.55 -25.34 -6.56
C ALA A 323 -16.45 -25.09 -7.75
N THR A 324 -16.71 -26.12 -8.55
CA THR A 324 -17.69 -26.05 -9.62
C THR A 324 -19.10 -25.85 -9.03
N PRO A 325 -20.08 -25.36 -9.83
CA PRO A 325 -21.47 -25.30 -9.40
C PRO A 325 -22.05 -26.67 -9.00
N THR A 326 -21.48 -27.78 -9.50
CA THR A 326 -21.85 -29.15 -9.15
C THR A 326 -21.20 -29.65 -7.85
N GLY A 327 -20.30 -28.86 -7.26
CA GLY A 327 -19.66 -29.15 -5.98
C GLY A 327 -18.32 -29.87 -6.08
N ASP A 328 -17.79 -30.04 -7.28
CA ASP A 328 -16.47 -30.64 -7.52
C ASP A 328 -15.39 -29.63 -7.14
N LEU A 329 -14.47 -30.05 -6.29
CA LEU A 329 -13.32 -29.23 -5.91
C LEU A 329 -12.20 -29.48 -6.90
N VAL A 330 -11.71 -28.41 -7.49
CA VAL A 330 -10.59 -28.44 -8.41
C VAL A 330 -9.63 -27.33 -8.02
N ASN A 331 -8.34 -27.57 -8.22
CA ASN A 331 -7.43 -26.45 -8.30
C ASN A 331 -7.37 -26.00 -9.75
N ILE A 332 -7.51 -24.70 -9.98
CA ILE A 332 -7.41 -24.15 -11.31
C ILE A 332 -6.23 -23.22 -11.32
N ALA A 333 -5.18 -23.65 -12.02
CA ALA A 333 -4.06 -22.81 -12.41
C ALA A 333 -4.55 -21.80 -13.46
N ASP A 334 -5.17 -20.70 -13.02
CA ASP A 334 -5.11 -19.44 -13.78
C ASP A 334 -5.84 -18.28 -13.10
N ASN A 335 -5.25 -17.11 -13.30
CA ASN A 335 -5.70 -15.77 -12.92
C ASN A 335 -7.05 -15.36 -13.53
N ILE A 336 -7.60 -16.20 -14.42
CA ILE A 336 -8.71 -15.92 -15.33
C ILE A 336 -10.07 -16.05 -14.63
N TRP A 337 -10.16 -16.83 -13.55
CA TRP A 337 -11.43 -17.05 -12.85
C TRP A 337 -11.44 -16.30 -11.50
N SER A 338 -11.58 -14.98 -11.57
CA SER A 338 -12.10 -14.22 -10.42
C SER A 338 -13.62 -14.22 -10.52
N GLY A 339 -14.28 -15.07 -9.73
CA GLY A 339 -15.73 -15.21 -9.83
C GLY A 339 -16.34 -15.89 -8.60
N PRO A 340 -17.67 -16.04 -8.57
CA PRO A 340 -18.38 -16.62 -7.42
C PRO A 340 -17.89 -18.02 -7.03
N ASN A 341 -17.26 -18.75 -7.96
CA ASN A 341 -16.78 -20.12 -7.75
C ASN A 341 -15.40 -20.22 -7.06
N THR A 342 -14.68 -19.11 -6.93
CA THR A 342 -13.43 -19.01 -6.16
C THR A 342 -13.62 -18.27 -4.85
N GLN A 343 -14.84 -17.81 -4.57
CA GLN A 343 -15.19 -17.02 -3.41
C GLN A 343 -15.70 -17.89 -2.28
N TRP A 344 -15.18 -17.63 -1.09
CA TRP A 344 -15.47 -18.39 0.12
C TRP A 344 -15.82 -17.46 1.26
N GLN A 345 -16.66 -17.91 2.18
CA GLN A 345 -16.91 -17.22 3.45
C GLN A 345 -16.31 -18.03 4.59
N LEU A 346 -15.66 -17.34 5.52
CA LEU A 346 -15.22 -17.93 6.78
C LEU A 346 -16.24 -17.60 7.88
N VAL A 347 -16.95 -18.61 8.35
CA VAL A 347 -17.94 -18.47 9.43
C VAL A 347 -17.38 -19.11 10.70
N PRO A 348 -17.08 -18.34 11.76
CA PRO A 348 -16.60 -18.90 13.01
C PRO A 348 -17.58 -19.92 13.61
N VAL A 349 -17.09 -21.09 13.99
CA VAL A 349 -17.87 -22.13 14.68
C VAL A 349 -17.93 -21.84 16.18
N ASN A 350 -16.81 -21.41 16.75
CA ASN A 350 -16.63 -21.14 18.18
C ASN A 350 -15.40 -20.26 18.41
N ASN A 351 -15.12 -19.95 19.68
CA ASN A 351 -13.98 -19.11 20.09
C ASN A 351 -12.62 -19.84 20.06
N TYR A 352 -12.55 -21.10 19.61
CA TYR A 352 -11.32 -21.90 19.55
C TYR A 352 -10.61 -21.82 18.20
N GLY A 353 -11.02 -20.90 17.31
CA GLY A 353 -10.37 -20.70 16.00
C GLY A 353 -10.82 -21.66 14.91
N TRP A 354 -11.98 -22.32 15.07
CA TRP A 354 -12.60 -23.16 14.05
C TRP A 354 -13.55 -22.37 13.17
N TYR A 355 -13.57 -22.69 11.88
CA TYR A 355 -14.38 -22.06 10.85
C TYR A 355 -15.14 -23.10 10.02
N TYR A 356 -16.35 -22.74 9.61
CA TYR A 356 -16.94 -23.28 8.39
C TYR A 356 -16.41 -22.48 7.20
N ILE A 357 -15.97 -23.18 6.15
CA ILE A 357 -15.56 -22.59 4.88
C ILE A 357 -16.71 -22.80 3.91
N ILE A 358 -17.43 -21.72 3.57
CA ILE A 358 -18.67 -21.78 2.80
C ILE A 358 -18.42 -21.26 1.39
N HIS A 359 -18.74 -22.07 0.38
CA HIS A 359 -18.63 -21.68 -1.01
C HIS A 359 -19.68 -20.62 -1.36
N GLN A 360 -19.27 -19.48 -1.93
CA GLN A 360 -20.15 -18.33 -2.13
C GLN A 360 -21.31 -18.63 -3.08
N SER A 361 -21.07 -19.33 -4.20
CA SER A 361 -22.12 -19.51 -5.21
C SER A 361 -23.15 -20.57 -4.82
N SER A 362 -22.74 -21.64 -4.15
CA SER A 362 -23.64 -22.75 -3.77
C SER A 362 -24.13 -22.67 -2.32
N GLY A 363 -23.49 -21.87 -1.46
CA GLY A 363 -23.72 -21.85 -0.02
C GLY A 363 -23.29 -23.12 0.71
N MET A 364 -22.68 -24.08 0.01
CA MET A 364 -22.28 -25.36 0.56
C MET A 364 -20.99 -25.25 1.37
N LYS A 365 -20.80 -26.14 2.34
CA LYS A 365 -19.61 -26.18 3.21
C LYS A 365 -18.54 -27.10 2.64
N LEU A 366 -17.28 -26.69 2.78
CA LEU A 366 -16.13 -27.55 2.54
C LEU A 366 -16.11 -28.70 3.56
N HIS A 367 -16.03 -29.92 3.08
CA HIS A 367 -16.12 -31.14 3.85
C HIS A 367 -14.98 -32.09 3.54
N TYR A 368 -14.52 -32.82 4.55
CA TYR A 368 -13.59 -33.93 4.38
C TYR A 368 -14.26 -35.25 4.75
N ASN A 369 -14.31 -36.17 3.78
CA ASN A 369 -14.96 -37.48 3.94
C ASN A 369 -13.95 -38.64 4.01
N GLY A 370 -12.95 -38.55 4.87
CA GLY A 370 -12.05 -39.68 5.14
C GLY A 370 -11.10 -40.06 4.00
N GLY A 371 -10.91 -39.19 3.01
CA GLY A 371 -10.02 -39.40 1.86
C GLY A 371 -10.16 -38.26 0.87
N ASP A 372 -11.41 -37.88 0.62
CA ASP A 372 -11.76 -36.89 -0.39
C ASP A 372 -12.21 -35.57 0.23
N LEU A 373 -11.94 -34.48 -0.49
CA LEU A 373 -12.53 -33.18 -0.25
C LEU A 373 -13.77 -33.02 -1.13
N ASN A 374 -14.86 -32.53 -0.57
CA ASN A 374 -16.08 -32.24 -1.32
C ASN A 374 -16.87 -31.09 -0.70
N LEU A 375 -17.94 -30.65 -1.38
CA LEU A 375 -18.92 -29.74 -0.81
C LEU A 375 -20.13 -30.50 -0.26
N VAL A 376 -20.66 -30.06 0.88
CA VAL A 376 -21.89 -30.61 1.49
C VAL A 376 -22.89 -29.51 1.84
N GLU A 377 -24.17 -29.88 1.98
CA GLU A 377 -25.24 -28.94 2.31
C GLU A 377 -24.97 -28.14 3.61
N PRO A 378 -25.49 -26.90 3.73
CA PRO A 378 -25.25 -26.03 4.89
C PRO A 378 -25.65 -26.64 6.25
N LYS A 379 -26.60 -27.57 6.27
CA LYS A 379 -27.13 -28.20 7.50
C LYS A 379 -26.12 -29.08 8.24
N TRP A 380 -25.02 -29.46 7.59
CA TRP A 380 -23.96 -30.24 8.21
C TRP A 380 -23.14 -29.37 9.17
N ASN A 381 -23.05 -29.79 10.44
CA ASN A 381 -22.35 -29.04 11.50
C ASN A 381 -21.29 -29.87 12.25
N GLY A 382 -21.05 -31.10 11.82
CA GLY A 382 -20.10 -32.02 12.45
C GLY A 382 -18.63 -31.61 12.29
N PRO A 383 -17.70 -32.34 12.93
CA PRO A 383 -16.27 -32.03 12.85
C PRO A 383 -15.71 -32.12 11.43
N ASN A 384 -16.37 -32.87 10.54
CA ASN A 384 -15.93 -33.06 9.16
C ASN A 384 -16.05 -31.82 8.25
N VAL A 385 -16.72 -30.76 8.72
CA VAL A 385 -16.84 -29.47 8.01
C VAL A 385 -16.16 -28.32 8.77
N GLN A 386 -15.38 -28.64 9.81
CA GLN A 386 -14.73 -27.64 10.66
C GLN A 386 -13.23 -27.59 10.35
N TRP A 387 -12.74 -26.38 10.10
CA TRP A 387 -11.38 -26.10 9.64
C TRP A 387 -10.71 -25.08 10.54
N THR A 388 -9.41 -25.23 10.81
CA THR A 388 -8.60 -24.20 11.44
C THR A 388 -7.58 -23.69 10.43
N LEU A 389 -7.33 -22.38 10.46
CA LEU A 389 -6.28 -21.75 9.67
C LEU A 389 -5.07 -21.59 10.59
N ARG A 390 -3.98 -22.33 10.34
CA ARG A 390 -2.76 -22.27 11.18
C ARG A 390 -1.61 -21.63 10.43
N ASN A 391 -0.97 -20.65 11.06
CA ASN A 391 0.25 -20.01 10.54
C ASN A 391 1.48 -20.91 10.70
#